data_AF-A0A7X9E413-F1
#
_entry.id   AF-A0A7X9E413-F1
#
_cell.length_a   1.000
_cell.length_b   1.000
_cell.length_c   1.000
_cell.angle_alpha   90.00
_cell.angle_beta   90.00
_cell.angle_gamma   90.00
#
_symmetry.space_group_name_H-M   'P 1'
#
loop_
_entity.id
_entity.type
_entity.pdbx_description
1 polymer ?
#
loop_
_entity_poly.entity_id
_entity_poly.type
_entity_poly.pdbx_seq_one_letter_code
_entity_poly.pdbx_strand_id
1 'polypeptide(L)'
;LGMLFCAPIIGLWYWTTDQYIVQRALAAKNETEARRGSIAAAFFKLLPVFIFIIPGIICYALAVSGKVPVLQQQLIGPDGHIIRDNAQQAFPLMVANVLPVGVRGIVVAGLLAALMSSLAGVFNASSTLFTIDFYSRLKPNVSQERLVWIGRVATGVMVLIGLMWLPVIRGGKGLYDYLQGVQAYLAPPIFVVFFAGVFHKRLNTKGCLAALYTGFILGLIRLAIDTPVKLVKGFHYETGSFLWIINNIFFQYYSLLIFIISLAVMFIVSYMTAEPDYQKISGLTFGTVNDEHRKESRASWDKRDVVLSGLVLVLILAAYLYFVG
;
A
#
# COMPACT_ATOMS: atom_id res chain seq x y z
N LEU A 1 -8.81 17.96 -0.79
CA LEU A 1 -9.41 17.15 0.30
C LEU A 1 -8.92 15.70 0.31
N GLY A 2 -9.09 14.94 -0.78
CA GLY A 2 -8.67 13.53 -0.85
C GLY A 2 -7.19 13.26 -0.54
N MET A 3 -6.25 14.06 -1.08
CA MET A 3 -4.83 13.92 -0.74
C MET A 3 -4.51 14.24 0.72
N LEU A 4 -5.23 15.19 1.34
CA LEU A 4 -4.93 15.64 2.69
C LEU A 4 -5.43 14.65 3.75
N PHE A 5 -6.64 14.12 3.58
CA PHE A 5 -7.28 13.31 4.63
C PHE A 5 -7.28 11.81 4.35
N CYS A 6 -7.34 11.42 3.09
CA CYS A 6 -7.51 10.01 2.75
C CYS A 6 -6.17 9.36 2.39
N ALA A 7 -5.23 10.10 1.79
CA ALA A 7 -3.91 9.54 1.46
C ALA A 7 -3.11 9.13 2.72
N PRO A 8 -3.17 9.87 3.85
CA PRO A 8 -2.54 9.42 5.08
C PRO A 8 -3.09 8.09 5.62
N ILE A 9 -4.38 7.79 5.43
CA ILE A 9 -4.98 6.52 5.90
C ILE A 9 -4.27 5.34 5.24
N ILE A 10 -4.18 5.35 3.90
CA ILE A 10 -3.54 4.28 3.14
C ILE A 10 -2.02 4.34 3.31
N GLY A 11 -1.43 5.54 3.33
CA GLY A 11 0.00 5.72 3.49
C GLY A 11 0.51 5.21 4.83
N LEU A 12 -0.13 5.59 5.93
CA LEU A 12 0.26 5.14 7.27
C LEU A 12 0.01 3.64 7.43
N TRP A 13 -1.12 3.11 6.93
CA TRP A 13 -1.31 1.66 6.85
C TRP A 13 -0.13 0.97 6.16
N TYR A 14 0.22 1.43 4.96
CA TYR A 14 1.28 0.85 4.16
C TYR A 14 2.62 0.87 4.91
N TRP A 15 3.03 2.00 5.50
CA TRP A 15 4.34 2.10 6.15
C TRP A 15 4.43 1.49 7.55
N THR A 16 3.30 1.39 8.26
CA THR A 16 3.31 0.98 9.69
C THR A 16 2.70 -0.39 9.96
N THR A 17 1.95 -0.95 9.01
CA THR A 17 1.26 -2.24 9.20
C THR A 17 1.53 -3.26 8.08
N ASP A 18 2.05 -2.84 6.92
CA ASP A 18 2.43 -3.79 5.89
C ASP A 18 3.58 -4.67 6.38
N GLN A 19 3.32 -5.97 6.43
CA GLN A 19 4.24 -6.95 6.99
C GLN A 19 5.60 -6.93 6.31
N TYR A 20 5.65 -6.72 4.99
CA TYR A 20 6.92 -6.67 4.24
C TYR A 20 7.80 -5.49 4.69
N ILE A 21 7.20 -4.37 5.10
CA ILE A 21 7.92 -3.18 5.55
C ILE A 21 8.26 -3.31 7.03
N VAL A 22 7.29 -3.70 7.86
CA VAL A 22 7.46 -3.85 9.31
C VAL A 22 8.55 -4.87 9.63
N GLN A 23 8.62 -5.99 8.90
CA GLN A 23 9.67 -6.99 9.10
C GLN A 23 11.08 -6.44 8.91
N ARG A 24 11.29 -5.48 7.99
CA ARG A 24 12.59 -4.83 7.79
C ARG A 24 12.98 -3.96 8.98
N ALA A 25 12.01 -3.27 9.57
CA ALA A 25 12.23 -2.49 10.79
C ALA A 25 12.53 -3.40 12.00
N LEU A 26 11.80 -4.51 12.13
CA LEU A 26 12.00 -5.49 13.21
C LEU A 26 13.30 -6.30 13.08
N ALA A 27 13.83 -6.43 11.86
CA ALA A 27 15.13 -7.06 11.61
C ALA A 27 16.33 -6.14 11.90
N ALA A 28 16.09 -4.86 12.21
CA ALA A 28 17.15 -3.94 12.59
C ALA A 28 17.74 -4.33 13.96
N LYS A 29 19.02 -4.01 14.17
CA LYS A 29 19.76 -4.37 15.38
C LYS A 29 19.15 -3.77 16.66
N ASN A 30 18.60 -2.56 16.57
CA ASN A 30 17.99 -1.82 17.69
C ASN A 30 17.09 -0.69 17.17
N GLU A 31 16.38 -0.02 18.07
CA GLU A 31 15.46 1.08 17.75
C GLU A 31 16.16 2.26 17.04
N THR A 32 17.42 2.56 17.39
CA THR A 32 18.20 3.64 16.77
C THR A 32 18.45 3.38 15.29
N GLU A 33 18.91 2.19 14.92
CA GLU A 33 19.16 1.81 13.54
C GLU A 33 17.85 1.69 12.75
N ALA A 34 16.79 1.16 13.36
CA ALA A 34 15.46 1.14 12.75
C ALA A 34 14.99 2.56 12.41
N ARG A 35 15.10 3.49 13.36
CA ARG A 35 14.69 4.89 13.20
C ARG A 35 15.49 5.61 12.12
N ARG A 36 16.82 5.50 12.14
CA ARG A 36 17.69 6.10 11.12
C ARG A 36 17.43 5.52 9.74
N GLY A 37 17.21 4.21 9.65
CA GLY A 37 16.76 3.54 8.43
C GLY A 37 15.45 4.12 7.90
N SER A 38 14.46 4.34 8.77
CA SER A 38 13.19 4.97 8.40
C SER A 38 13.35 6.42 7.91
N ILE A 39 14.20 7.23 8.57
CA ILE A 39 14.50 8.61 8.14
C ILE A 39 15.16 8.61 6.76
N ALA A 40 16.16 7.75 6.54
CA ALA A 40 16.82 7.61 5.24
C ALA A 40 15.82 7.16 4.16
N ALA A 41 14.96 6.19 4.45
CA ALA A 41 13.91 5.77 3.54
C ALA A 41 12.95 6.91 3.18
N ALA A 42 12.59 7.78 4.14
CA ALA A 42 11.76 8.94 3.91
C ALA A 42 12.41 9.94 2.95
N PHE A 43 13.72 10.21 3.09
CA PHE A 43 14.47 11.03 2.13
C PHE A 43 14.44 10.44 0.72
N PHE A 44 14.77 9.16 0.58
CA PHE A 44 14.74 8.51 -0.74
C PHE A 44 13.34 8.47 -1.34
N LYS A 45 12.28 8.49 -0.52
CA LYS A 45 10.89 8.50 -1.00
C LYS A 45 10.48 9.83 -1.64
N LEU A 46 11.26 10.89 -1.46
CA LEU A 46 11.06 12.15 -2.19
C LEU A 46 11.49 12.05 -3.67
N LEU A 47 12.35 11.08 -4.03
CA LEU A 47 12.91 10.95 -5.38
C LEU A 47 11.96 10.32 -6.41
N PRO A 48 11.17 9.26 -6.10
CA PRO A 48 10.29 8.59 -7.05
C PRO A 48 9.38 9.50 -7.87
N VAL A 49 8.90 10.62 -7.31
CA VAL A 49 8.08 11.58 -8.06
C VAL A 49 8.84 12.10 -9.28
N PHE A 50 10.11 12.43 -9.12
CA PHE A 50 10.97 12.89 -10.22
C PHE A 50 11.36 11.73 -11.14
N ILE A 51 11.74 10.58 -10.56
CA ILE A 51 12.19 9.41 -11.33
C ILE A 51 11.06 8.83 -12.21
N PHE A 52 9.80 8.93 -11.81
CA PHE A 52 8.67 8.41 -12.60
C PHE A 52 8.01 9.48 -13.48
N ILE A 53 7.82 10.71 -12.98
CA ILE A 53 7.10 11.74 -13.74
C ILE A 53 7.97 12.31 -14.86
N ILE A 54 9.26 12.59 -14.61
CA ILE A 54 10.13 13.21 -15.62
C ILE A 54 10.24 12.32 -16.87
N PRO A 55 10.53 11.00 -16.76
CA PRO A 55 10.51 10.13 -17.93
C PRO A 55 9.14 10.08 -18.63
N GLY A 56 8.04 10.14 -17.90
CA GLY A 56 6.69 10.22 -18.48
C GLY A 56 6.49 11.48 -19.33
N ILE A 57 6.92 12.64 -18.83
CA ILE A 57 6.85 13.92 -19.56
C ILE A 57 7.76 13.89 -20.79
N ILE A 58 8.99 13.36 -20.67
CA ILE A 58 9.91 13.21 -21.80
C ILE A 58 9.29 12.30 -22.87
N CYS A 59 8.71 11.17 -22.46
CA CYS A 59 8.03 10.23 -23.37
C CYS A 59 6.89 10.93 -24.13
N TYR A 60 6.06 11.70 -23.43
CA TYR A 60 4.99 12.48 -24.02
C TYR A 60 5.50 13.51 -25.04
N ALA A 61 6.52 14.30 -24.67
CA ALA A 61 7.13 15.28 -25.56
C ALA A 61 7.72 14.63 -26.82
N LEU A 62 8.39 13.47 -26.68
CA LEU A 62 8.92 12.71 -27.82
C LEU A 62 7.80 12.19 -28.74
N ALA A 63 6.70 11.69 -28.16
CA ALA A 63 5.54 11.20 -28.92
C ALA A 63 4.86 12.32 -29.72
N VAL A 64 4.61 13.48 -29.10
CA VAL A 64 4.00 14.64 -29.76
C VAL A 64 4.93 15.25 -30.82
N SER A 65 6.24 15.27 -30.56
CA SER A 65 7.21 15.83 -31.52
C SER A 65 7.38 14.99 -32.80
N GLY A 66 6.86 13.75 -32.83
CA GLY A 66 7.03 12.83 -33.97
C GLY A 66 8.45 12.32 -34.18
N LYS A 67 9.41 12.69 -33.31
CA LYS A 67 10.83 12.28 -33.44
C LYS A 67 11.04 10.77 -33.29
N VAL A 68 10.13 10.09 -32.60
CA VAL A 68 10.15 8.63 -32.45
C VAL A 68 8.81 8.08 -32.93
N PRO A 69 8.71 7.61 -34.19
CA PRO A 69 7.43 7.22 -34.81
C PRO A 69 6.67 6.15 -34.01
N VAL A 70 7.39 5.21 -33.39
CA VAL A 70 6.79 4.16 -32.54
C VAL A 70 6.07 4.75 -31.32
N LEU A 71 6.63 5.79 -30.69
CA LEU A 71 5.98 6.45 -29.54
C LEU A 71 4.73 7.22 -29.98
N GLN A 72 4.80 7.91 -31.12
CA GLN A 72 3.65 8.63 -31.66
C GLN A 72 2.49 7.67 -31.98
N GLN A 73 2.75 6.58 -32.71
CA GLN A 73 1.72 5.61 -33.11
C GLN A 73 1.06 4.90 -31.92
N GLN A 74 1.82 4.63 -30.85
CA GLN A 74 1.32 3.86 -29.71
C GLN A 74 0.66 4.75 -28.65
N LEU A 75 1.07 6.02 -28.52
CA LEU A 75 0.63 6.89 -27.43
C LEU A 75 -0.31 8.02 -27.88
N ILE A 76 -0.30 8.40 -29.15
CA ILE A 76 -1.13 9.49 -29.69
C ILE A 76 -2.20 8.90 -30.60
N GLY A 77 -3.46 9.22 -30.31
CA GLY A 77 -4.62 8.80 -31.07
C GLY A 77 -4.78 9.55 -32.39
N PRO A 78 -5.69 9.10 -33.27
CA PRO A 78 -5.99 9.78 -34.52
C PRO A 78 -6.50 11.22 -34.34
N ASP A 79 -7.04 11.52 -33.15
CA ASP A 79 -7.51 12.82 -32.69
C ASP A 79 -6.38 13.75 -32.21
N GLY A 80 -5.13 13.29 -32.22
CA GLY A 80 -3.97 14.03 -31.72
C GLY A 80 -3.85 14.06 -30.20
N HIS A 81 -4.72 13.35 -29.48
CA HIS A 81 -4.70 13.29 -28.02
C HIS A 81 -4.03 12.01 -27.50
N ILE A 82 -3.64 12.01 -26.22
CA ILE A 82 -3.00 10.85 -25.59
C ILE A 82 -4.02 9.72 -25.44
N ILE A 83 -3.66 8.52 -25.91
CA ILE A 83 -4.37 7.28 -25.61
C ILE A 83 -4.08 6.92 -24.15
N ARG A 84 -4.96 7.33 -23.23
CA ARG A 84 -4.77 7.18 -21.77
C ARG A 84 -4.49 5.74 -21.34
N ASP A 85 -5.13 4.76 -21.96
CA ASP A 85 -4.94 3.35 -21.64
C ASP A 85 -3.51 2.86 -21.95
N ASN A 86 -2.89 3.45 -22.98
CA ASN A 86 -1.52 3.13 -23.39
C ASN A 86 -0.46 3.90 -22.61
N ALA A 87 -0.83 4.90 -21.81
CA ALA A 87 0.12 5.74 -21.07
C ALA A 87 1.04 4.92 -20.12
N GLN A 88 0.58 3.77 -19.62
CA GLN A 88 1.38 2.86 -18.79
C GLN A 88 2.55 2.21 -19.54
N GLN A 89 2.48 2.16 -20.88
CA GLN A 89 3.54 1.61 -21.72
C GLN A 89 4.69 2.60 -21.95
N ALA A 90 4.58 3.84 -21.47
CA ALA A 90 5.55 4.91 -21.69
C ALA A 90 6.99 4.48 -21.33
N PHE A 91 7.19 3.92 -20.13
CA PHE A 91 8.53 3.52 -19.69
C PHE A 91 9.11 2.34 -20.50
N PRO A 92 8.39 1.21 -20.67
CA PRO A 92 8.85 0.13 -21.55
C PRO A 92 9.16 0.59 -22.99
N LEU A 93 8.31 1.44 -23.57
CA LEU A 93 8.51 1.96 -24.91
C LEU A 93 9.75 2.85 -25.03
N MET A 94 10.03 3.68 -24.02
CA MET A 94 11.26 4.48 -24.00
C MET A 94 12.51 3.60 -23.87
N VAL A 95 12.50 2.59 -22.99
CA VAL A 95 13.62 1.67 -22.85
C VAL A 95 13.90 0.94 -24.17
N ALA A 96 12.84 0.50 -24.87
CA ALA A 96 12.96 -0.25 -26.10
C ALA A 96 13.38 0.60 -27.32
N ASN A 97 12.97 1.88 -27.38
CA ASN A 97 13.11 2.67 -28.61
C ASN A 97 14.01 3.90 -28.50
N VAL A 98 14.35 4.34 -27.27
CA VAL A 98 15.17 5.54 -27.06
C VAL A 98 16.57 5.19 -26.56
N LEU A 99 16.70 4.16 -25.73
CA LEU A 99 18.00 3.81 -25.14
C LEU A 99 18.92 3.09 -26.15
N PRO A 100 20.24 3.40 -26.13
CA PRO A 100 21.22 2.74 -26.97
C PRO A 100 21.43 1.28 -26.54
N VAL A 101 21.98 0.50 -27.47
CA VAL A 101 22.41 -0.89 -27.21
C VAL A 101 23.44 -0.90 -26.07
N GLY A 102 23.42 -1.95 -25.24
CA GLY A 102 24.20 -2.01 -24.01
C GLY A 102 23.44 -1.41 -22.81
N VAL A 103 23.18 -0.10 -22.83
CA VAL A 103 22.42 0.58 -21.75
C VAL A 103 21.01 -0.01 -21.62
N ARG A 104 20.34 -0.27 -22.74
CA ARG A 104 19.06 -0.98 -22.76
C ARG A 104 19.13 -2.31 -22.01
N GLY A 105 20.19 -3.08 -22.24
CA GLY A 105 20.40 -4.38 -21.57
C GLY A 105 20.55 -4.23 -20.06
N ILE A 106 21.34 -3.25 -19.61
CA ILE A 106 21.52 -2.93 -18.18
C ILE A 106 20.18 -2.55 -17.54
N VAL A 107 19.40 -1.68 -18.17
CA VAL A 107 18.10 -1.24 -17.64
C VAL A 107 17.11 -2.40 -17.56
N VAL A 108 17.01 -3.22 -18.61
CA VAL A 108 16.12 -4.39 -18.62
C VAL A 108 16.54 -5.41 -17.56
N ALA A 109 17.83 -5.69 -17.43
CA ALA A 109 18.36 -6.59 -16.40
C ALA A 109 18.05 -6.07 -14.99
N GLY A 110 18.27 -4.77 -14.74
CA GLY A 110 17.94 -4.13 -13.47
C GLY A 110 16.44 -4.17 -13.15
N LEU A 111 15.59 -3.92 -14.13
CA LEU A 111 14.14 -4.01 -13.98
C LEU A 111 13.71 -5.44 -13.61
N LEU A 112 14.22 -6.45 -14.30
CA LEU A 112 13.93 -7.85 -14.00
C LEU A 112 14.43 -8.25 -12.60
N ALA A 113 15.65 -7.83 -12.23
CA ALA A 113 16.19 -8.08 -10.90
C ALA A 113 15.34 -7.44 -9.79
N ALA A 114 14.92 -6.19 -9.97
CA ALA A 114 14.06 -5.48 -9.03
C ALA A 114 12.67 -6.13 -8.89
N LEU A 115 12.08 -6.56 -10.02
CA LEU A 115 10.81 -7.29 -10.03
C LEU A 115 10.92 -8.63 -9.29
N MET A 116 11.97 -9.42 -9.57
CA MET A 116 12.22 -10.70 -8.91
C MET A 116 12.42 -10.52 -7.39
N SER A 117 13.18 -9.50 -6.98
CA SER A 117 13.37 -9.18 -5.57
C SER A 117 12.06 -8.81 -4.87
N SER A 118 11.22 -8.00 -5.51
CA SER A 118 9.93 -7.58 -4.96
C SER A 118 8.95 -8.75 -4.85
N LEU A 119 8.86 -9.59 -5.89
CA LEU A 119 8.00 -10.78 -5.90
C LEU A 119 8.44 -11.80 -4.84
N ALA A 120 9.74 -12.06 -4.74
CA ALA A 120 10.28 -12.94 -3.71
C ALA A 120 9.93 -12.45 -2.30
N GLY A 121 10.02 -11.13 -2.05
CA GLY A 121 9.63 -10.51 -0.78
C GLY A 121 8.16 -10.70 -0.45
N VAL A 122 7.26 -10.39 -1.39
CA VAL A 122 5.80 -10.55 -1.20
C VAL A 122 5.43 -12.01 -0.97
N PHE A 123 5.93 -12.92 -1.80
CA PHE A 123 5.63 -14.34 -1.65
C PHE A 123 6.16 -14.93 -0.34
N ASN A 124 7.36 -14.51 0.09
CA ASN A 124 7.90 -14.93 1.38
C ASN A 124 7.06 -14.42 2.55
N ALA A 125 6.67 -13.15 2.54
CA ALA A 125 5.81 -12.56 3.57
C ALA A 125 4.45 -13.29 3.63
N SER A 126 3.79 -13.49 2.49
CA SER A 126 2.50 -14.18 2.44
C SER A 126 2.60 -15.66 2.84
N SER A 127 3.68 -16.34 2.46
CA SER A 127 3.96 -17.72 2.87
C SER A 127 4.15 -17.83 4.38
N THR A 128 4.86 -16.87 4.98
CA THR A 128 5.06 -16.78 6.44
C THR A 128 3.74 -16.53 7.16
N LEU A 129 2.92 -15.59 6.69
CA LEU A 129 1.59 -15.33 7.23
C LEU A 129 0.73 -16.61 7.21
N PHE A 130 0.70 -17.34 6.10
CA PHE A 130 -0.06 -18.59 6.00
C PHE A 130 0.48 -19.68 6.93
N THR A 131 1.79 -19.89 6.95
CA THR A 131 2.40 -21.01 7.71
C THR A 131 2.42 -20.75 9.21
N ILE A 132 2.87 -19.57 9.64
CA ILE A 132 3.00 -19.23 11.04
C ILE A 132 1.64 -18.84 11.61
N ASP A 133 0.91 -17.91 11.00
CA ASP A 133 -0.27 -17.35 11.65
C ASP A 133 -1.52 -18.22 11.50
N PHE A 134 -1.61 -19.02 10.42
CA PHE A 134 -2.77 -19.88 10.18
C PHE A 134 -2.44 -21.36 10.44
N TYR A 135 -1.48 -21.94 9.72
CA TYR A 135 -1.21 -23.38 9.77
C TYR A 135 -0.70 -23.85 11.14
N SER A 136 0.27 -23.15 11.74
CA SER A 136 0.83 -23.54 13.04
C SER A 136 -0.18 -23.43 14.20
N ARG A 137 -1.16 -22.52 14.09
CA ARG A 137 -2.26 -22.40 15.06
C ARG A 137 -3.27 -23.53 14.94
N LEU A 138 -3.54 -24.01 13.72
CA LEU A 138 -4.45 -25.14 13.47
C LEU A 138 -3.82 -26.49 13.80
N LYS A 139 -2.52 -26.64 13.54
CA LYS A 139 -1.72 -27.83 13.84
C LYS A 139 -0.55 -27.44 14.75
N PRO A 140 -0.75 -27.37 16.07
CA PRO A 140 0.35 -27.18 17.01
C PRO A 140 1.34 -28.36 16.91
N ASN A 141 2.63 -28.09 17.09
CA ASN A 141 3.75 -29.06 17.05
C ASN A 141 4.19 -29.57 15.66
N VAL A 142 4.00 -28.78 14.60
CA VAL A 142 4.54 -29.10 13.26
C VAL A 142 6.05 -28.82 13.22
N SER A 143 6.82 -29.72 12.59
CA SER A 143 8.27 -29.52 12.41
C SER A 143 8.60 -28.34 11.49
N GLN A 144 9.74 -27.69 11.73
CA GLN A 144 10.20 -26.57 10.91
C GLN A 144 10.35 -26.94 9.42
N GLU A 145 10.85 -28.13 9.12
CA GLU A 145 10.98 -28.62 7.74
C GLU A 145 9.62 -28.71 7.04
N ARG A 146 8.59 -29.20 7.75
CA ARG A 146 7.23 -29.30 7.21
C ARG A 146 6.64 -27.91 6.98
N LEU A 147 6.89 -26.95 7.88
CA LEU A 147 6.44 -25.56 7.71
C LEU A 147 7.05 -24.93 6.45
N VAL A 148 8.35 -25.11 6.22
CA VAL A 148 9.02 -24.61 5.00
C VAL A 148 8.43 -25.25 3.74
N TRP A 149 8.18 -26.56 3.74
CA TRP A 149 7.58 -27.24 2.60
C TRP A 149 6.17 -26.72 2.29
N ILE A 150 5.33 -26.56 3.32
CA ILE A 150 3.98 -25.99 3.19
C ILE A 150 4.06 -24.55 2.68
N GLY A 151 5.04 -23.79 3.16
CA GLY A 151 5.28 -22.43 2.69
C GLY A 151 5.59 -22.34 1.20
N ARG A 152 6.35 -23.30 0.66
CA ARG A 152 6.61 -23.41 -0.79
C ARG A 152 5.35 -23.75 -1.57
N VAL A 153 4.51 -24.66 -1.06
CA VAL A 153 3.22 -25.00 -1.67
C VAL A 153 2.27 -23.80 -1.67
N ALA A 154 2.15 -23.09 -0.54
CA ALA A 154 1.35 -21.87 -0.44
C ALA A 154 1.80 -20.82 -1.47
N THR A 155 3.12 -20.66 -1.65
CA THR A 155 3.68 -19.77 -2.68
C THR A 155 3.23 -20.17 -4.09
N GLY A 156 3.32 -21.46 -4.44
CA GLY A 156 2.84 -21.96 -5.74
C GLY A 156 1.37 -21.69 -5.97
N VAL A 157 0.52 -21.91 -4.98
CA VAL A 157 -0.93 -21.64 -5.05
C VAL A 157 -1.20 -20.14 -5.25
N MET A 158 -0.51 -19.26 -4.51
CA MET A 158 -0.65 -17.81 -4.66
C MET A 158 -0.26 -17.33 -6.05
N VAL A 159 0.80 -17.89 -6.65
CA VAL A 159 1.20 -17.58 -8.04
C VAL A 159 0.07 -17.94 -9.00
N LEU A 160 -0.53 -19.12 -8.88
CA LEU A 160 -1.64 -19.55 -9.74
C LEU A 160 -2.86 -18.61 -9.61
N ILE A 161 -3.23 -18.24 -8.39
CA ILE A 161 -4.32 -17.28 -8.14
C ILE A 161 -4.00 -15.92 -8.77
N GLY A 162 -2.78 -15.42 -8.62
CA GLY A 162 -2.33 -14.17 -9.23
C GLY A 162 -2.42 -14.17 -10.75
N LEU A 163 -2.04 -15.29 -11.40
CA LEU A 163 -2.16 -15.47 -12.84
C LEU A 163 -3.62 -15.50 -13.31
N MET A 164 -4.50 -16.18 -12.57
CA MET A 164 -5.94 -16.20 -12.85
C MET A 164 -6.60 -14.82 -12.71
N TRP A 165 -5.99 -13.92 -11.93
CA TRP A 165 -6.52 -12.58 -11.65
C TRP A 165 -6.13 -11.52 -12.70
N LEU A 166 -5.23 -11.84 -13.64
CA LEU A 166 -4.78 -10.91 -14.69
C LEU A 166 -5.90 -10.26 -15.53
N PRO A 167 -6.99 -10.96 -15.91
CA PRO A 167 -8.09 -10.35 -16.67
C PRO A 167 -8.77 -9.20 -15.92
N VAL A 168 -8.93 -9.33 -14.59
CA VAL A 168 -9.54 -8.29 -13.75
C VAL A 168 -8.69 -7.02 -13.75
N ILE A 169 -7.37 -7.16 -13.68
CA ILE A 169 -6.43 -6.04 -13.69
C ILE A 169 -6.46 -5.32 -15.04
N ARG A 170 -6.50 -6.07 -16.15
CA ARG A 170 -6.55 -5.52 -17.51
C ARG A 170 -7.85 -4.76 -17.81
N GLY A 171 -8.94 -5.07 -17.11
CA GLY A 171 -10.23 -4.35 -17.24
C GLY A 171 -10.31 -3.03 -16.47
N GLY A 172 -9.32 -2.70 -15.63
CA GLY A 172 -9.29 -1.44 -14.87
C GLY A 172 -8.72 -0.25 -15.67
N LYS A 173 -8.85 0.97 -15.11
CA LYS A 173 -8.26 2.21 -15.63
C LYS A 173 -6.75 2.32 -15.34
N GLY A 174 -6.06 1.21 -15.58
CA GLY A 174 -4.64 1.03 -15.32
C GLY A 174 -4.29 0.45 -13.95
N LEU A 175 -3.07 -0.09 -13.88
CA LEU A 175 -2.56 -0.87 -12.76
C LEU A 175 -2.49 -0.06 -11.47
N TYR A 176 -2.07 1.21 -11.56
CA TYR A 176 -1.96 2.09 -10.40
C TYR A 176 -3.32 2.39 -9.78
N ASP A 177 -4.32 2.74 -10.61
CA ASP A 177 -5.69 3.00 -10.15
C ASP A 177 -6.31 1.74 -9.51
N TYR A 178 -6.10 0.58 -10.14
CA TYR A 178 -6.54 -0.70 -9.59
C TYR A 178 -5.91 -0.99 -8.22
N LEU A 179 -4.58 -0.89 -8.11
CA LEU A 179 -3.84 -1.17 -6.89
C LEU A 179 -4.24 -0.21 -5.75
N GLN A 180 -4.32 1.08 -6.04
CA GLN A 180 -4.77 2.09 -5.08
C GLN A 180 -6.22 1.84 -4.64
N GLY A 181 -7.10 1.45 -5.56
CA GLY A 181 -8.49 1.12 -5.27
C GLY A 181 -8.61 -0.06 -4.30
N VAL A 182 -7.93 -1.18 -4.58
CA VAL A 182 -7.97 -2.36 -3.70
C VAL A 182 -7.42 -2.04 -2.30
N GLN A 183 -6.31 -1.31 -2.23
CA GLN A 183 -5.75 -0.85 -0.95
C GLN A 183 -6.74 0.05 -0.21
N ALA A 184 -7.37 0.99 -0.91
CA ALA A 184 -8.37 1.89 -0.32
C ALA A 184 -9.58 1.14 0.26
N TYR A 185 -9.89 -0.06 -0.24
CA TYR A 185 -11.03 -0.84 0.23
C TYR A 185 -10.69 -1.73 1.44
N LEU A 186 -9.46 -2.26 1.52
CA LEU A 186 -9.08 -3.26 2.51
C LEU A 186 -8.17 -2.73 3.63
N ALA A 187 -7.39 -1.68 3.36
CA ALA A 187 -6.47 -1.08 4.33
C ALA A 187 -7.13 -0.36 5.51
N PRO A 188 -8.21 0.44 5.34
CA PRO A 188 -8.72 1.31 6.40
C PRO A 188 -9.06 0.62 7.74
N PRO A 189 -9.72 -0.56 7.80
CA PRO A 189 -10.03 -1.17 9.09
C PRO A 189 -8.78 -1.65 9.84
N ILE A 190 -7.77 -2.14 9.12
CA ILE A 190 -6.49 -2.52 9.71
C ILE A 190 -5.81 -1.28 10.27
N PHE A 191 -5.76 -0.20 9.49
CA PHE A 191 -5.24 1.08 9.95
C PHE A 191 -5.93 1.56 11.22
N VAL A 192 -7.26 1.53 11.27
CA VAL A 192 -8.04 1.92 12.46
C VAL A 192 -7.59 1.15 13.69
N VAL A 193 -7.49 -0.17 13.61
CA VAL A 193 -7.14 -1.00 14.77
C VAL A 193 -5.72 -0.72 15.26
N PHE A 194 -4.75 -0.64 14.36
CA PHE A 194 -3.36 -0.38 14.73
C PHE A 194 -3.17 1.05 15.22
N PHE A 195 -3.68 2.04 14.49
CA PHE A 195 -3.51 3.44 14.83
C PHE A 195 -4.24 3.77 16.13
N ALA A 196 -5.56 3.53 16.21
CA ALA A 196 -6.32 3.85 17.42
C ALA A 196 -5.87 3.00 18.62
N GLY A 197 -5.47 1.73 18.40
CA GLY A 197 -4.97 0.85 19.44
C GLY A 197 -3.70 1.36 20.13
N VAL A 198 -2.77 1.97 19.39
CA VAL A 198 -1.55 2.56 19.96
C VAL A 198 -1.86 3.80 20.83
N PHE A 199 -2.86 4.60 20.44
CA PHE A 199 -3.19 5.85 21.14
C PHE A 199 -4.19 5.68 22.30
N HIS A 200 -5.03 4.62 22.30
CA HIS A 200 -6.11 4.49 23.28
C HIS A 200 -6.13 3.15 24.01
N LYS A 201 -5.70 3.16 25.29
CA LYS A 201 -5.58 1.97 26.14
C LYS A 201 -6.89 1.24 26.45
N ARG A 202 -8.06 1.89 26.27
CA ARG A 202 -9.38 1.31 26.60
C ARG A 202 -9.93 0.41 25.50
N LEU A 203 -9.34 0.44 24.32
CA LEU A 203 -9.75 -0.40 23.19
C LEU A 203 -9.39 -1.87 23.47
N ASN A 204 -10.29 -2.78 23.12
CA ASN A 204 -10.14 -4.20 23.45
C ASN A 204 -10.31 -5.10 22.22
N THR A 205 -9.97 -6.38 22.38
CA THR A 205 -10.01 -7.37 21.29
C THR A 205 -11.39 -7.47 20.61
N LYS A 206 -12.49 -7.35 21.36
CA LYS A 206 -13.85 -7.43 20.80
C LYS A 206 -14.14 -6.25 19.88
N GLY A 207 -13.80 -5.03 20.31
CA GLY A 207 -13.93 -3.84 19.48
C GLY A 207 -13.03 -3.87 18.25
N CYS A 208 -11.78 -4.32 18.39
CA CYS A 208 -10.86 -4.49 17.27
C CYS A 208 -11.42 -5.49 16.23
N LEU A 209 -11.89 -6.66 16.66
CA LEU A 209 -12.46 -7.66 15.76
C LEU A 209 -13.74 -7.16 15.07
N ALA A 210 -14.63 -6.48 15.80
CA ALA A 210 -15.83 -5.89 15.23
C ALA A 210 -15.49 -4.88 14.12
N ALA A 211 -14.54 -3.99 14.37
CA ALA A 211 -14.07 -3.02 13.38
C ALA A 211 -13.45 -3.68 12.13
N LEU A 212 -12.62 -4.72 12.34
CA LEU A 212 -12.03 -5.49 11.23
C LEU A 212 -13.11 -6.18 10.40
N TYR A 213 -14.07 -6.86 11.01
CA TYR A 213 -15.15 -7.52 10.28
C TYR A 213 -16.04 -6.53 9.55
N THR A 214 -16.48 -5.45 10.21
CA THR A 214 -17.32 -4.43 9.57
C THR A 214 -16.59 -3.80 8.38
N GLY A 215 -15.36 -3.34 8.56
CA GLY A 215 -14.62 -2.71 7.47
C GLY A 215 -14.27 -3.68 6.35
N PHE A 216 -13.95 -4.94 6.66
CA PHE A 216 -13.72 -5.97 5.65
C PHE A 216 -14.98 -6.25 4.81
N ILE A 217 -16.15 -6.36 5.44
CA ILE A 217 -17.42 -6.54 4.75
C ILE A 217 -17.71 -5.33 3.85
N LEU A 218 -17.52 -4.10 4.33
CA LEU A 218 -17.69 -2.89 3.51
C LEU A 218 -16.73 -2.86 2.31
N GLY A 219 -15.47 -3.24 2.52
CA GLY A 219 -14.47 -3.37 1.46
C GLY A 219 -14.84 -4.43 0.42
N LEU A 220 -15.34 -5.59 0.86
CA LEU A 220 -15.82 -6.65 -0.02
C LEU A 220 -17.06 -6.23 -0.82
N ILE A 221 -18.02 -5.52 -0.20
CA ILE A 221 -19.19 -4.96 -0.90
C ILE A 221 -18.73 -4.03 -2.02
N ARG A 222 -17.79 -3.13 -1.74
CA ARG A 222 -17.23 -2.22 -2.75
C ARG A 222 -16.53 -2.97 -3.88
N LEU A 223 -15.73 -3.98 -3.55
CA LEU A 223 -15.03 -4.78 -4.55
C LEU A 223 -16.02 -5.60 -5.40
N ALA A 224 -17.07 -6.15 -4.81
CA ALA A 224 -18.12 -6.88 -5.51
C ALA A 224 -18.94 -5.98 -6.46
N ILE A 225 -19.12 -4.70 -6.10
CA ILE A 225 -19.79 -3.71 -6.97
C ILE A 225 -18.86 -3.27 -8.12
N ASP A 226 -17.57 -3.08 -7.86
CA ASP A 226 -16.65 -2.60 -8.90
C ASP A 226 -16.25 -3.68 -9.91
N THR A 227 -16.24 -4.94 -9.51
CA THR A 227 -15.73 -6.05 -10.33
C THR A 227 -16.55 -6.30 -11.61
N PRO A 228 -17.89 -6.36 -11.59
CA PRO A 228 -18.71 -6.52 -12.80
C PRO A 228 -18.50 -5.41 -13.83
N VAL A 229 -18.40 -4.16 -13.36
CA VAL A 229 -18.17 -2.98 -14.23
C VAL A 229 -16.79 -3.05 -14.91
N LYS A 230 -15.78 -3.62 -14.24
CA LYS A 230 -14.43 -3.80 -14.80
C LYS A 230 -14.32 -5.02 -15.72
N LEU A 231 -15.08 -6.08 -15.46
CA LEU A 231 -15.01 -7.33 -16.22
C LEU A 231 -15.88 -7.33 -17.48
N VAL A 232 -17.09 -6.79 -17.40
CA VAL A 232 -18.08 -6.85 -18.49
C VAL A 232 -18.09 -5.51 -19.22
N LYS A 233 -17.57 -5.50 -20.45
CA LYS A 233 -17.55 -4.30 -21.30
C LYS A 233 -18.98 -3.79 -21.52
N GLY A 234 -19.21 -2.52 -21.22
CA GLY A 234 -20.51 -1.87 -21.38
C GLY A 234 -21.52 -2.15 -20.26
N PHE A 235 -21.12 -2.86 -19.20
CA PHE A 235 -21.96 -3.02 -18.02
C PHE A 235 -21.87 -1.77 -17.14
N HIS A 236 -23.02 -1.20 -16.81
CA HIS A 236 -23.15 -0.08 -15.89
C HIS A 236 -24.39 -0.32 -15.04
N TYR A 237 -24.31 0.07 -13.76
CA TYR A 237 -25.50 0.10 -12.92
C TYR A 237 -26.45 1.20 -13.39
N GLU A 238 -27.74 1.01 -13.14
CA GLU A 238 -28.76 2.01 -13.45
C GLU A 238 -28.44 3.34 -12.75
N THR A 239 -28.40 4.43 -13.50
CA THR A 239 -28.06 5.76 -13.00
C THR A 239 -28.96 6.16 -11.84
N GLY A 240 -28.36 6.56 -10.71
CA GLY A 240 -29.10 6.94 -9.50
C GLY A 240 -29.47 5.77 -8.57
N SER A 241 -29.26 4.51 -8.99
CA SER A 241 -29.40 3.36 -8.08
C SER A 241 -28.34 3.39 -6.98
N PHE A 242 -28.60 2.73 -5.84
CA PHE A 242 -27.65 2.60 -4.74
C PHE A 242 -26.29 2.02 -5.19
N LEU A 243 -26.33 1.00 -6.06
CA LEU A 243 -25.13 0.36 -6.61
C LEU A 243 -24.36 1.32 -7.52
N TRP A 244 -25.05 2.14 -8.31
CA TRP A 244 -24.44 3.18 -9.12
C TRP A 244 -23.78 4.25 -8.27
N ILE A 245 -24.44 4.71 -7.20
CA ILE A 245 -23.89 5.70 -6.27
C ILE A 245 -22.60 5.16 -5.66
N ILE A 246 -22.62 3.95 -5.09
CA ILE A 246 -21.40 3.35 -4.54
C ILE A 246 -20.33 3.25 -5.61
N ASN A 247 -20.66 2.68 -6.78
CA ASN A 247 -19.73 2.52 -7.89
C ASN A 247 -18.99 3.83 -8.24
N ASN A 248 -19.73 4.93 -8.36
CA ASN A 248 -19.22 6.23 -8.78
C ASN A 248 -18.57 7.07 -7.68
N ILE A 249 -18.64 6.68 -6.41
CA ILE A 249 -17.87 7.34 -5.35
C ILE A 249 -16.38 7.17 -5.64
N PHE A 250 -15.62 8.26 -5.61
CA PHE A 250 -14.17 8.19 -5.75
C PHE A 250 -13.59 7.28 -4.65
N PHE A 251 -12.77 6.28 -5.04
CA PHE A 251 -12.30 5.20 -4.15
C PHE A 251 -11.71 5.71 -2.83
N GLN A 252 -11.09 6.88 -2.88
CA GLN A 252 -10.43 7.53 -1.78
C GLN A 252 -11.40 8.16 -0.76
N TYR A 253 -12.60 8.58 -1.20
CA TYR A 253 -13.65 8.98 -0.27
C TYR A 253 -14.36 7.76 0.33
N TYR A 254 -14.44 6.66 -0.42
CA TYR A 254 -14.96 5.40 0.12
C TYR A 254 -14.07 4.86 1.24
N SER A 255 -12.74 4.95 1.10
CA SER A 255 -11.81 4.54 2.16
C SER A 255 -11.98 5.35 3.45
N LEU A 256 -12.25 6.66 3.33
CA LEU A 256 -12.58 7.52 4.47
C LEU A 256 -13.88 7.08 5.15
N LEU A 257 -14.89 6.69 4.38
CA LEU A 257 -16.14 6.16 4.92
C LEU A 257 -15.91 4.85 5.69
N ILE A 258 -15.14 3.90 5.13
CA ILE A 258 -14.78 2.67 5.84
C ILE A 258 -14.01 3.00 7.13
N PHE A 259 -13.06 3.94 7.06
CA PHE A 259 -12.29 4.39 8.22
C PHE A 259 -13.19 4.91 9.35
N ILE A 260 -14.09 5.86 9.04
CA ILE A 260 -14.98 6.46 10.03
C ILE A 260 -15.90 5.41 10.66
N ILE A 261 -16.50 4.54 9.85
CA ILE A 261 -17.40 3.49 10.35
C ILE A 261 -16.63 2.49 11.21
N SER A 262 -15.47 2.04 10.75
CA SER A 262 -14.64 1.08 11.51
C SER A 262 -14.18 1.69 12.83
N LEU A 263 -13.81 2.97 12.85
CA LEU A 263 -13.43 3.70 14.06
C LEU A 263 -14.60 3.80 15.03
N ALA A 264 -15.79 4.20 14.55
CA ALA A 264 -16.99 4.29 15.37
C ALA A 264 -17.34 2.92 15.99
N VAL A 265 -17.36 1.85 15.18
CA VAL A 265 -17.64 0.49 15.64
C VAL A 265 -16.60 0.03 16.67
N MET A 266 -15.31 0.29 16.42
CA MET A 266 -14.23 -0.07 17.34
C MET A 266 -14.45 0.55 18.73
N PHE A 267 -14.76 1.85 18.79
CA PHE A 267 -15.01 2.56 20.04
C PHE A 267 -16.29 2.09 20.70
N ILE A 268 -17.42 2.07 19.99
CA ILE A 268 -18.72 1.65 20.54
C ILE A 268 -18.62 0.26 21.16
N VAL A 269 -18.11 -0.73 20.40
CA VAL A 269 -18.02 -2.11 20.89
C VAL A 269 -17.00 -2.24 22.01
N SER A 270 -15.87 -1.52 21.97
CA SER A 270 -14.89 -1.56 23.06
C SER A 270 -15.48 -1.04 24.37
N TYR A 271 -16.27 0.05 24.33
CA TYR A 271 -16.89 0.62 25.53
C TYR A 271 -18.11 -0.17 26.01
N MET A 272 -18.82 -0.85 25.11
CA MET A 272 -19.91 -1.77 25.48
C MET A 272 -19.43 -3.11 26.02
N THR A 273 -18.14 -3.42 25.93
CA THR A 273 -17.56 -4.69 26.37
C THR A 273 -16.52 -4.50 27.48
N ALA A 274 -16.12 -5.61 28.09
CA ALA A 274 -15.19 -5.64 29.21
C ALA A 274 -13.86 -4.94 28.88
N GLU A 275 -13.26 -4.32 29.89
CA GLU A 275 -11.97 -3.65 29.73
C GLU A 275 -10.87 -4.62 29.28
N PRO A 276 -9.87 -4.14 28.52
CA PRO A 276 -8.72 -4.98 28.20
C PRO A 276 -7.91 -5.27 29.45
N ASP A 277 -7.22 -6.40 29.45
CA ASP A 277 -6.25 -6.73 30.49
C ASP A 277 -5.01 -5.84 30.34
N TYR A 278 -4.89 -4.84 31.20
CA TYR A 278 -3.81 -3.84 31.16
C TYR A 278 -2.41 -4.47 31.34
N GLN A 279 -2.29 -5.65 31.94
CA GLN A 279 -1.00 -6.33 32.04
C GLN A 279 -0.53 -6.85 30.68
N LYS A 280 -1.45 -7.38 29.86
CA LYS A 280 -1.14 -7.89 28.52
C LYS A 280 -0.79 -6.80 27.52
N ILE A 281 -1.27 -5.58 27.75
CA ILE A 281 -1.01 -4.42 26.88
C ILE A 281 0.01 -3.45 27.47
N SER A 282 0.72 -3.85 28.52
CA SER A 282 1.78 -3.04 29.14
C SER A 282 2.88 -2.72 28.12
N GLY A 283 3.24 -1.45 27.96
CA GLY A 283 4.22 -1.00 26.96
C GLY A 283 3.76 -0.97 25.50
N LEU A 284 2.54 -1.43 25.17
CA LEU A 284 2.05 -1.49 23.79
C LEU A 284 1.28 -0.25 23.32
N THR A 285 0.81 0.58 24.27
CA THR A 285 0.02 1.79 23.97
C THR A 285 0.62 2.98 24.70
N PHE A 286 0.47 4.21 24.19
CA PHE A 286 0.96 5.41 24.88
C PHE A 286 0.42 5.56 26.31
N GLY A 287 -0.78 5.03 26.58
CA GLY A 287 -1.40 5.01 27.90
C GLY A 287 -0.89 3.92 28.85
N THR A 288 -0.07 2.99 28.37
CA THR A 288 0.49 1.85 29.13
C THR A 288 2.03 1.80 29.10
N VAL A 289 2.68 2.79 28.46
CA VAL A 289 4.14 2.98 28.51
C VAL A 289 4.54 3.49 29.90
N ASN A 290 5.51 2.81 30.54
CA ASN A 290 6.11 3.22 31.81
C ASN A 290 7.30 4.18 31.59
N ASP A 291 7.86 4.72 32.67
CA ASP A 291 8.99 5.67 32.55
C ASP A 291 10.28 5.03 32.05
N GLU A 292 10.44 3.71 32.19
CA GLU A 292 11.58 2.96 31.67
C GLU A 292 11.55 2.91 30.15
N HIS A 293 10.44 2.48 29.55
CA HIS A 293 10.24 2.48 28.10
C HIS A 293 10.42 3.89 27.50
N ARG A 294 9.98 4.95 28.20
CA ARG A 294 10.20 6.34 27.76
C ARG A 294 11.68 6.71 27.76
N LYS A 295 12.45 6.27 28.77
CA LYS A 295 13.90 6.51 28.84
C LYS A 295 14.62 5.78 27.72
N GLU A 296 14.28 4.52 27.46
CA GLU A 296 14.86 3.72 26.38
C GLU A 296 14.58 4.36 25.01
N SER A 297 13.32 4.69 24.73
CA SER A 297 12.97 5.34 23.46
C SER A 297 13.54 6.75 23.37
N ARG A 298 13.75 7.48 24.48
CA ARG A 298 14.45 8.77 24.44
C ARG A 298 15.94 8.61 24.13
N ALA A 299 16.57 7.58 24.68
CA ALA A 299 17.97 7.27 24.45
C ALA A 299 18.24 6.78 23.02
N SER A 300 17.21 6.32 22.30
CA SER A 300 17.35 5.80 20.95
C SER A 300 17.59 6.87 19.88
N TRP A 301 17.44 8.17 20.18
CA TRP A 301 17.61 9.25 19.21
C TRP A 301 18.33 10.49 19.75
N ASP A 302 19.00 11.20 18.84
CA ASP A 302 19.76 12.41 19.13
C ASP A 302 19.26 13.64 18.35
N LYS A 303 19.96 14.77 18.49
CA LYS A 303 19.61 16.02 17.81
C LYS A 303 19.68 15.90 16.28
N ARG A 304 20.59 15.07 15.73
CA ARG A 304 20.74 14.88 14.29
C ARG A 304 19.50 14.20 13.72
N ASP A 305 18.99 13.18 14.40
CA ASP A 305 17.78 12.46 13.96
C ASP A 305 16.57 13.41 13.88
N VAL A 306 16.43 14.32 14.85
CA VAL A 306 15.38 15.34 14.85
C VAL A 306 15.57 16.35 13.73
N VAL A 307 16.80 16.86 13.54
CA VAL A 307 17.10 17.82 12.48
C VAL A 307 16.85 17.22 11.09
N LEU A 308 17.29 15.97 10.86
CA LEU A 308 17.05 15.25 9.63
C LEU A 308 15.55 15.02 9.39
N SER A 309 14.79 14.63 10.41
CA SER A 309 13.34 14.50 10.30
C SER A 309 12.67 15.83 9.96
N GLY A 310 13.09 16.92 10.62
CA GLY A 310 12.60 18.27 10.32
C GLY A 310 12.93 18.70 8.88
N LEU A 311 14.13 18.40 8.40
CA LEU A 311 14.55 18.67 7.02
C LEU A 311 13.66 17.92 6.01
N VAL A 312 13.33 16.65 6.25
CA VAL A 312 12.38 15.91 5.40
C VAL A 312 11.03 16.63 5.34
N LEU A 313 10.49 17.04 6.48
CA LEU A 313 9.20 17.75 6.53
C LEU A 313 9.24 19.08 5.79
N VAL A 314 10.33 19.85 5.92
CA VAL A 314 10.53 21.11 5.18
C VAL A 314 10.60 20.85 3.68
N LEU A 315 11.31 19.81 3.23
CA LEU A 315 11.38 19.46 1.81
C LEU A 315 10.02 19.02 1.26
N ILE A 316 9.25 18.25 2.03
CA ILE A 316 7.88 17.87 1.66
C ILE A 316 7.02 19.13 1.51
N LEU A 317 7.02 20.01 2.51
CA LEU A 317 6.23 21.23 2.50
C LEU A 317 6.64 22.15 1.33
N ALA A 318 7.94 22.32 1.10
CA ALA A 318 8.46 23.10 -0.03
C ALA A 318 8.01 22.52 -1.37
N ALA A 319 8.04 21.20 -1.55
CA ALA A 319 7.55 20.55 -2.75
C ALA A 319 6.04 20.78 -2.94
N TYR A 320 5.23 20.61 -1.88
CA TYR A 320 3.80 20.90 -1.96
C TYR A 320 3.53 22.36 -2.33
N LEU A 321 4.16 23.32 -1.65
CA LEU A 321 3.97 24.76 -1.93
C LEU A 321 4.42 25.15 -3.33
N TYR A 322 5.50 24.56 -3.84
CA TYR A 322 6.00 24.83 -5.19
C TYR A 322 5.03 24.34 -6.28
N PHE A 323 4.37 23.19 -6.07
CA PHE A 323 3.47 22.57 -7.05
C PHE A 323 1.97 22.86 -6.79
N VAL A 324 1.63 23.84 -5.94
CA VAL A 324 0.23 24.28 -5.70
C VAL A 324 -0.34 25.16 -6.83
N GLY A 325 0.43 25.35 -7.92
CA GLY A 325 -0.01 26.06 -9.13
C GLY A 325 -1.19 25.40 -9.85
#